data_AF-A0A496NA93-F1
#
_entry.id   AF-A0A496NA93-F1
#
_cell.length_a   1.000
_cell.length_b   1.000
_cell.length_c   1.000
_cell.angle_alpha   90.00
_cell.angle_beta   90.00
_cell.angle_gamma   90.00
#
_symmetry.space_group_name_H-M   'P 1'
#
loop_
_entity.id
_entity.type
_entity.pdbx_description
1 polymer ?
#
loop_
_entity_poly.entity_id
_entity_poly.type
_entity_poly.pdbx_seq_one_letter_code
_entity_poly.pdbx_strand_id
1 'polypeptide(L)'
;MQIIEQTMPNGFLFGFERSEYLTNVQSMHGGLARGSLNNYFDACCVGNKRWFEEFLPRTIQLCQISVELKVDGGWTPQYASWVYEAYAGATWAYTGQDDVDIWKVCLEYTNLWVFKNKNPTDFSVSKGMTKGLFCTYLQRCLFSEQYQLGIDVYEYYYGKKTITLSPKTGLLTLMYAILRHYQYGEFNKKSLNRRCRQIIGKELKYVYSKGRPDDAVYWLKVMCGLRDKDYTPEEVVLTFYEFLEDDEIPDEIKVLLKERGMLTRTDLINQKLI
;
A
#
# COMPACT_ATOMS: atom_id res chain seq x y z
N MET A 1 18.14 -33.33 19.45
CA MET A 1 17.89 -32.44 18.30
C MET A 1 16.47 -32.72 17.85
N GLN A 2 15.49 -31.96 18.33
CA GLN A 2 14.09 -32.11 17.92
C GLN A 2 13.96 -31.56 16.50
N ILE A 3 13.74 -32.45 15.55
CA ILE A 3 13.26 -32.08 14.22
C ILE A 3 11.81 -31.66 14.44
N ILE A 4 11.56 -30.35 14.51
CA ILE A 4 10.21 -29.84 14.31
C ILE A 4 9.94 -30.07 12.83
N GLU A 5 9.24 -31.17 12.50
CA GLU A 5 8.57 -31.31 11.22
C GLU A 5 7.57 -30.15 11.13
N GLN A 6 7.99 -29.02 10.55
CA GLN A 6 7.06 -28.01 10.08
C GLN A 6 6.37 -28.63 8.86
N THR A 7 5.19 -29.18 9.08
CA THR A 7 4.25 -29.51 8.01
C THR A 7 4.17 -28.31 7.07
N MET A 8 4.55 -28.52 5.80
CA MET A 8 4.47 -27.47 4.79
C MET A 8 3.06 -26.87 4.80
N PRO A 9 2.91 -25.54 4.71
CA PRO A 9 1.59 -24.95 4.72
C PRO A 9 0.89 -25.37 3.43
N ASN A 10 -0.12 -26.22 3.52
CA ASN A 10 -1.03 -26.54 2.42
C ASN A 10 -2.01 -25.37 2.15
N GLY A 11 -1.59 -24.13 2.36
CA GLY A 11 -2.40 -22.92 2.25
C GLY A 11 -1.66 -21.77 1.57
N PHE A 12 -2.41 -20.78 1.08
CA PHE A 12 -1.91 -19.52 0.51
C PHE A 12 -1.06 -19.62 -0.77
N LEU A 13 -1.43 -20.43 -1.77
CA LEU A 13 -0.68 -20.52 -3.04
C LEU A 13 0.84 -20.80 -2.87
N PHE A 14 1.32 -21.19 -1.68
CA PHE A 14 2.75 -21.36 -1.40
C PHE A 14 3.38 -22.42 -2.31
N GLY A 15 2.67 -23.54 -2.53
CA GLY A 15 3.10 -24.57 -3.47
C GLY A 15 3.20 -24.06 -4.91
N PHE A 16 2.31 -23.14 -5.30
CA PHE A 16 2.37 -22.46 -6.60
C PHE A 16 3.57 -21.51 -6.68
N GLU A 17 3.77 -20.63 -5.69
CA GLU A 17 4.93 -19.73 -5.62
C GLU A 17 6.26 -20.51 -5.67
N ARG A 18 6.36 -21.60 -4.90
CA ARG A 18 7.55 -22.45 -4.90
C ARG A 18 7.78 -23.15 -6.24
N SER A 19 6.72 -23.64 -6.89
CA SER A 19 6.80 -24.23 -8.21
C SER A 19 7.29 -23.22 -9.25
N GLU A 20 6.71 -22.02 -9.26
CA GLU A 20 7.13 -20.93 -10.14
C GLU A 20 8.58 -20.50 -9.87
N TYR A 21 8.97 -20.41 -8.59
CA TYR A 21 10.32 -20.07 -8.16
C TYR A 21 11.36 -21.07 -8.71
N LEU A 22 11.03 -22.37 -8.71
CA LEU A 22 11.92 -23.43 -9.18
C LEU A 22 11.95 -23.57 -10.71
N THR A 23 10.84 -23.28 -11.39
CA THR A 23 10.71 -23.51 -12.85
C THR A 23 11.05 -22.28 -13.69
N ASN A 24 11.10 -21.09 -13.07
CA ASN A 24 11.48 -19.82 -13.70
C ASN A 24 10.74 -19.55 -15.02
N VAL A 25 9.43 -19.81 -15.05
CA VAL A 25 8.59 -19.66 -16.24
C VAL A 25 8.66 -18.21 -16.75
N GLN A 26 9.05 -18.04 -18.02
CA GLN A 26 9.43 -16.77 -18.66
C GLN A 26 8.26 -15.94 -19.21
N SER A 27 7.04 -16.09 -18.72
CA SER A 27 5.88 -15.34 -19.23
C SER A 27 5.17 -14.58 -18.11
N MET A 28 4.74 -13.34 -18.40
CA MET A 28 3.97 -12.48 -17.49
C MET A 28 4.73 -12.01 -16.23
N HIS A 29 5.99 -11.58 -16.39
CA HIS A 29 6.89 -11.21 -15.28
C HIS A 29 6.27 -10.19 -14.32
N GLY A 30 5.67 -9.11 -14.85
CA GLY A 30 5.06 -8.06 -14.03
C GLY A 30 3.76 -8.51 -13.34
N GLY A 31 2.97 -9.36 -14.01
CA GLY A 31 1.76 -9.94 -13.42
C GLY A 31 2.07 -10.92 -12.29
N LEU A 32 3.05 -11.79 -12.51
CA LEU A 32 3.55 -12.72 -11.50
C LEU A 32 4.16 -11.97 -10.31
N ALA A 33 4.98 -10.96 -10.55
CA ALA A 33 5.57 -10.17 -9.47
C ALA A 33 4.50 -9.53 -8.57
N ARG A 34 3.46 -8.95 -9.17
CA ARG A 34 2.33 -8.40 -8.41
C ARG A 34 1.61 -9.49 -7.60
N GLY A 35 1.38 -10.67 -8.20
CA GLY A 35 0.80 -11.82 -7.50
C GLY A 35 1.62 -12.25 -6.28
N SER A 36 2.93 -12.40 -6.44
CA SER A 36 3.85 -12.76 -5.36
C SER A 36 3.90 -11.72 -4.24
N LEU A 37 3.86 -10.43 -4.59
CA LEU A 37 3.78 -9.36 -3.58
C LEU A 37 2.47 -9.42 -2.78
N ASN A 38 1.35 -9.69 -3.45
CA ASN A 38 0.06 -9.83 -2.79
C ASN A 38 0.06 -11.04 -1.82
N ASN A 39 0.62 -12.17 -2.25
CA ASN A 39 0.79 -13.35 -1.41
C ASN A 39 1.65 -13.06 -0.17
N TYR A 40 2.71 -12.26 -0.31
CA TYR A 40 3.51 -11.80 0.83
C TYR A 40 2.68 -10.96 1.82
N PHE A 41 1.87 -10.01 1.34
CA PHE A 41 1.02 -9.21 2.21
C PHE A 41 -0.08 -10.04 2.89
N ASP A 42 -0.70 -10.97 2.17
CA ASP A 42 -1.63 -11.95 2.73
C ASP A 42 -0.97 -12.77 3.85
N ALA A 43 0.25 -13.27 3.62
CA ALA A 43 0.99 -14.01 4.62
C ALA A 43 1.33 -13.15 5.85
N CYS A 44 1.65 -11.87 5.67
CA CYS A 44 1.86 -10.95 6.78
C CYS A 44 0.57 -10.76 7.62
N CYS A 45 -0.59 -10.63 6.97
CA CYS A 45 -1.87 -10.51 7.67
C CYS A 45 -2.10 -11.69 8.63
N VAL A 46 -1.73 -12.91 8.24
CA VAL A 46 -1.94 -14.11 9.06
C VAL A 46 -0.71 -14.56 9.87
N GLY A 47 0.29 -13.68 10.05
CA GLY A 47 1.47 -13.98 10.86
C GLY A 47 2.44 -15.01 10.27
N ASN A 48 2.33 -15.27 8.97
CA ASN A 48 3.10 -16.28 8.23
C ASN A 48 4.12 -15.67 7.27
N LYS A 49 4.53 -14.41 7.50
CA LYS A 49 5.52 -13.68 6.68
C LYS A 49 6.73 -14.54 6.29
N ARG A 50 7.29 -15.28 7.26
CA ARG A 50 8.50 -16.12 7.07
C ARG A 50 8.42 -17.11 5.90
N TRP A 51 7.21 -17.49 5.48
CA TRP A 51 7.02 -18.41 4.36
C TRP A 51 7.09 -17.71 3.01
N PHE A 52 6.88 -16.40 2.93
CA PHE A 52 6.85 -15.68 1.65
C PHE A 52 7.98 -14.66 1.51
N GLU A 53 8.67 -14.32 2.61
CA GLU A 53 9.78 -13.37 2.57
C GLU A 53 10.94 -13.84 1.66
N GLU A 54 11.16 -15.16 1.53
CA GLU A 54 12.21 -15.72 0.67
C GLU A 54 11.97 -15.43 -0.82
N PHE A 55 10.73 -15.15 -1.22
CA PHE A 55 10.36 -14.88 -2.61
C PHE A 55 10.52 -13.41 -3.01
N LEU A 56 10.63 -12.48 -2.05
CA LEU A 56 10.73 -11.04 -2.34
C LEU A 56 11.88 -10.67 -3.28
N PRO A 57 13.11 -11.22 -3.16
CA PRO A 57 14.18 -10.95 -4.13
C PRO A 57 13.81 -11.34 -5.56
N ARG A 58 13.13 -12.48 -5.75
CA ARG A 58 12.63 -12.89 -7.07
C ARG A 58 11.52 -11.97 -7.56
N THR A 59 10.60 -11.57 -6.68
CA THR A 59 9.54 -10.60 -7.03
C THR A 59 10.14 -9.29 -7.58
N ILE A 60 11.17 -8.76 -6.91
CA ILE A 60 11.92 -7.58 -7.36
C ILE A 60 12.56 -7.84 -8.74
N GLN A 61 13.22 -8.99 -8.92
CA GLN A 61 13.83 -9.36 -10.20
C GLN A 61 12.80 -9.47 -11.33
N LEU A 62 11.63 -10.06 -11.07
CA LEU A 62 10.55 -10.16 -12.06
C LEU A 62 10.01 -8.77 -12.46
N CYS A 63 9.88 -7.85 -11.52
CA CYS A 63 9.58 -6.45 -11.82
C CYS A 63 10.65 -5.82 -12.71
N GLN A 64 11.93 -6.00 -12.38
CA GLN A 64 13.07 -5.50 -13.17
C GLN A 64 13.04 -6.02 -14.61
N ILE A 65 12.86 -7.34 -14.79
CA ILE A 65 12.75 -7.96 -16.12
C ILE A 65 11.55 -7.39 -16.88
N SER A 66 10.40 -7.23 -16.22
CA SER A 66 9.19 -6.66 -16.85
C SER A 66 9.43 -5.23 -17.35
N VAL A 67 10.06 -4.37 -16.54
CA VAL A 67 10.35 -2.98 -16.93
C VAL A 67 11.41 -2.87 -18.02
N GLU A 68 12.40 -3.76 -18.03
CA GLU A 68 13.46 -3.80 -19.04
C GLU A 68 12.93 -4.28 -20.39
N LEU A 69 12.24 -5.42 -20.39
CA LEU A 69 11.80 -6.06 -21.63
C LEU A 69 10.55 -5.39 -22.21
N LYS A 70 9.67 -4.82 -21.37
CA LYS A 70 8.38 -4.26 -21.78
C LYS A 70 7.50 -5.24 -22.59
N VAL A 71 7.70 -6.54 -22.40
CA VAL A 71 7.11 -7.61 -23.25
C VAL A 71 5.79 -8.17 -22.77
N ASP A 72 5.33 -7.81 -21.56
CA ASP A 72 4.12 -8.37 -20.99
C ASP A 72 2.87 -7.81 -21.72
N GLY A 73 2.41 -8.52 -22.76
CA GLY A 73 1.06 -8.50 -23.36
C GLY A 73 0.48 -7.16 -23.85
N GLY A 74 1.20 -6.04 -23.73
CA GLY A 74 0.73 -4.69 -24.00
C GLY A 74 1.20 -3.73 -22.91
N TRP A 75 2.42 -3.18 -23.06
CA TRP A 75 3.03 -2.16 -22.20
C TRP A 75 2.31 -0.82 -22.29
N THR A 76 1.07 -0.79 -21.81
CA THR A 76 0.26 0.42 -21.70
C THR A 76 0.71 1.23 -20.49
N PRO A 77 0.50 2.56 -20.47
CA PRO A 77 0.79 3.37 -19.28
C PRO A 77 0.11 2.86 -18.00
N GLN A 78 -1.12 2.35 -18.11
CA GLN A 78 -1.83 1.76 -16.98
C GLN A 78 -1.07 0.54 -16.42
N TYR A 79 -0.74 -0.41 -17.29
CA TYR A 79 -0.03 -1.63 -16.91
C TYR A 79 1.35 -1.31 -16.33
N ALA A 80 2.12 -0.45 -16.99
CA ALA A 80 3.42 -0.01 -16.51
C ALA A 80 3.30 0.61 -15.11
N SER A 81 2.30 1.46 -14.86
CA SER A 81 2.10 2.04 -13.52
C SER A 81 1.87 0.99 -12.43
N TRP A 82 1.19 -0.12 -12.75
CA TRP A 82 0.99 -1.24 -11.81
C TRP A 82 2.27 -2.05 -11.58
N VAL A 83 3.08 -2.27 -12.61
CA VAL A 83 4.37 -2.96 -12.47
C VAL A 83 5.32 -2.15 -11.60
N TYR A 84 5.43 -0.84 -11.83
CA TYR A 84 6.27 0.03 -10.99
C TYR A 84 5.73 0.15 -9.55
N GLU A 85 4.41 0.13 -9.34
CA GLU A 85 3.82 0.08 -7.99
C GLU A 85 4.18 -1.23 -7.28
N ALA A 86 4.08 -2.37 -7.95
CA ALA A 86 4.52 -3.66 -7.40
C ALA A 86 6.03 -3.68 -7.14
N TYR A 87 6.83 -3.06 -8.01
CA TYR A 87 8.28 -2.95 -7.82
C TYR A 87 8.63 -2.13 -6.57
N ALA A 88 8.01 -0.96 -6.40
CA ALA A 88 8.21 -0.13 -5.23
C ALA A 88 7.73 -0.85 -3.96
N GLY A 89 6.56 -1.48 -4.02
CA GLY A 89 6.00 -2.25 -2.90
C GLY A 89 6.86 -3.44 -2.49
N ALA A 90 7.41 -4.21 -3.43
CA ALA A 90 8.29 -5.33 -3.17
C ALA A 90 9.65 -4.87 -2.60
N THR A 91 10.20 -3.78 -3.12
CA THR A 91 11.43 -3.17 -2.61
C THR A 91 11.26 -2.71 -1.16
N TRP A 92 10.15 -2.03 -0.87
CA TRP A 92 9.80 -1.63 0.50
C TRP A 92 9.56 -2.83 1.41
N ALA A 93 8.84 -3.86 0.95
CA ALA A 93 8.60 -5.07 1.72
C ALA A 93 9.91 -5.80 2.09
N TYR A 94 10.89 -5.81 1.19
CA TYR A 94 12.17 -6.48 1.38
C TYR A 94 13.14 -5.69 2.26
N THR A 95 13.25 -4.38 2.05
CA THR A 95 14.27 -3.54 2.68
C THR A 95 13.77 -2.76 3.90
N GLY A 96 12.45 -2.62 4.02
CA GLY A 96 11.83 -1.68 4.96
C GLY A 96 11.93 -0.22 4.55
N GLN A 97 12.54 0.09 3.41
CA GLN A 97 12.79 1.45 2.93
C GLN A 97 12.04 1.73 1.64
N ASP A 98 11.53 2.95 1.53
CA ASP A 98 10.86 3.40 0.31
C ASP A 98 11.85 3.76 -0.79
N ASP A 99 11.55 3.32 -2.01
CA ASP A 99 12.26 3.75 -3.21
C ASP A 99 11.47 4.84 -3.93
N VAL A 100 11.83 6.08 -3.62
CA VAL A 100 11.17 7.29 -4.15
C VAL A 100 11.31 7.37 -5.68
N ASP A 101 12.41 6.87 -6.26
CA ASP A 101 12.64 6.99 -7.70
C ASP A 101 11.79 6.00 -8.50
N ILE A 102 11.59 4.77 -8.00
CA ILE A 102 10.61 3.84 -8.57
C ILE A 102 9.20 4.45 -8.50
N TRP A 103 8.84 5.11 -7.39
CA TRP A 103 7.55 5.80 -7.26
C TRP A 103 7.39 6.98 -8.23
N LYS A 104 8.46 7.75 -8.51
CA LYS A 104 8.41 8.82 -9.52
C LYS A 104 8.09 8.24 -10.90
N VAL A 105 8.73 7.15 -11.31
CA VAL A 105 8.44 6.50 -12.60
C VAL A 105 7.02 5.90 -12.61
N CYS A 106 6.57 5.30 -11.50
CA CYS A 106 5.17 4.89 -11.34
C CYS A 106 4.20 6.05 -11.60
N LEU A 107 4.47 7.21 -11.00
CA LEU A 107 3.65 8.42 -11.16
C LEU A 107 3.69 8.96 -12.59
N GLU A 108 4.84 8.92 -13.28
CA GLU A 108 4.95 9.31 -14.68
C GLU A 108 4.05 8.47 -15.59
N TYR A 109 4.07 7.15 -15.43
CA TYR A 109 3.16 6.26 -16.17
C TYR A 109 1.70 6.46 -15.77
N THR A 110 1.44 6.77 -14.49
CA THR A 110 0.10 7.16 -14.04
C THR A 110 -0.36 8.42 -14.75
N ASN A 111 0.50 9.44 -14.88
CA ASN A 111 0.18 10.66 -15.60
C ASN A 111 -0.15 10.39 -17.08
N LEU A 112 0.63 9.53 -17.74
CA LEU A 112 0.36 9.13 -19.13
C LEU A 112 -0.93 8.30 -19.29
N TRP A 113 -1.32 7.57 -18.24
CA TRP A 113 -2.57 6.82 -18.23
C TRP A 113 -3.78 7.72 -17.98
N VAL A 114 -3.68 8.67 -17.06
CA VAL A 114 -4.79 9.53 -16.65
C VAL A 114 -4.97 10.71 -17.59
N PHE A 115 -3.87 11.30 -18.09
CA PHE A 115 -3.86 12.53 -18.89
C PHE A 115 -3.29 12.28 -20.29
N LYS A 116 -3.97 12.73 -21.36
CA LYS A 116 -3.52 12.60 -22.76
C LYS A 116 -2.22 13.33 -23.05
N ASN A 117 -1.97 14.46 -22.40
CA ASN A 117 -0.87 15.37 -22.74
C ASN A 117 -0.03 15.78 -21.51
N LYS A 118 -0.02 14.97 -20.44
CA LYS A 118 0.55 15.34 -19.12
C LYS A 118 -0.05 16.62 -18.50
N ASN A 119 -1.05 17.21 -19.15
CA ASN A 119 -1.79 18.37 -18.69
C ASN A 119 -3.00 17.87 -17.88
N PRO A 120 -3.21 18.35 -16.63
CA PRO A 120 -4.33 17.93 -15.80
C PRO A 120 -5.71 18.16 -16.43
N THR A 121 -5.80 18.84 -17.57
CA THR A 121 -7.04 19.27 -18.22
C THR A 121 -7.56 18.34 -19.33
N ASP A 122 -6.76 17.37 -19.80
CA ASP A 122 -7.13 16.50 -20.93
C ASP A 122 -6.99 15.03 -20.57
N PHE A 123 -8.09 14.35 -20.27
CA PHE A 123 -8.09 12.95 -19.83
C PHE A 123 -7.97 11.95 -20.97
N SER A 124 -7.09 10.95 -20.82
CA SER A 124 -6.96 9.80 -21.72
C SER A 124 -7.97 8.68 -21.42
N VAL A 125 -8.55 8.65 -20.22
CA VAL A 125 -9.59 7.69 -19.85
C VAL A 125 -10.94 8.17 -20.37
N SER A 126 -11.66 7.32 -21.12
CA SER A 126 -12.94 7.64 -21.78
C SER A 126 -14.08 8.11 -20.85
N LYS A 127 -13.90 8.01 -19.52
CA LYS A 127 -14.87 8.41 -18.49
C LYS A 127 -14.31 9.40 -17.45
N GLY A 128 -13.10 9.93 -17.65
CA GLY A 128 -12.41 10.78 -16.66
C GLY A 128 -11.89 10.04 -15.43
N MET A 129 -11.39 10.78 -14.44
CA MET A 129 -10.79 10.22 -13.22
C MET A 129 -11.86 9.81 -12.18
N THR A 130 -11.88 8.53 -11.82
CA THR A 130 -12.75 8.03 -10.75
C THR A 130 -12.21 8.42 -9.38
N LYS A 131 -13.06 8.42 -8.35
CA LYS A 131 -12.65 8.74 -6.97
C LYS A 131 -11.52 7.83 -6.46
N GLY A 132 -11.60 6.52 -6.73
CA GLY A 132 -10.57 5.56 -6.31
C GLY A 132 -9.22 5.79 -7.01
N LEU A 133 -9.27 6.06 -8.32
CA LEU A 133 -8.09 6.42 -9.10
C LEU A 133 -7.46 7.73 -8.60
N PHE A 134 -8.28 8.72 -8.23
CA PHE A 134 -7.78 9.98 -7.67
C PHE A 134 -7.10 9.76 -6.32
N CYS A 135 -7.66 8.96 -5.43
CA CYS A 135 -6.98 8.63 -4.17
C CYS A 135 -5.62 7.96 -4.43
N THR A 136 -5.59 6.97 -5.34
CA THR A 136 -4.36 6.25 -5.74
C THR A 136 -3.33 7.23 -6.31
N TYR A 137 -3.77 8.17 -7.16
CA TYR A 137 -2.92 9.22 -7.72
C TYR A 137 -2.27 10.08 -6.63
N LEU A 138 -3.04 10.54 -5.64
CA LEU A 138 -2.51 11.35 -4.54
C LEU A 138 -1.57 10.55 -3.63
N GLN A 139 -1.82 9.24 -3.44
CA GLN A 139 -0.89 8.35 -2.73
C GLN A 139 0.43 8.21 -3.50
N ARG A 140 0.39 8.04 -4.82
CA ARG A 140 1.59 8.00 -5.66
C ARG A 140 2.35 9.33 -5.62
N CYS A 141 1.66 10.47 -5.59
CA CYS A 141 2.29 11.78 -5.36
C CYS A 141 2.98 11.85 -3.99
N LEU A 142 2.35 11.28 -2.95
CA LEU A 142 2.96 11.22 -1.61
C LEU A 142 4.22 10.34 -1.60
N PHE A 143 4.16 9.11 -2.13
CA PHE A 143 5.29 8.18 -2.08
C PHE A 143 6.45 8.56 -3.02
N SER A 144 6.17 9.30 -4.09
CA SER A 144 7.20 9.86 -4.97
C SER A 144 7.75 11.21 -4.51
N GLU A 145 7.27 11.71 -3.37
CA GLU A 145 7.58 13.04 -2.82
C GLU A 145 7.21 14.21 -3.75
N GLN A 146 6.36 13.98 -4.74
CA GLN A 146 5.83 14.99 -5.65
C GLN A 146 4.59 15.67 -5.04
N TYR A 147 4.75 16.22 -3.83
CA TYR A 147 3.62 16.73 -3.06
C TYR A 147 2.90 17.90 -3.74
N GLN A 148 3.67 18.84 -4.29
CA GLN A 148 3.13 20.01 -5.00
C GLN A 148 2.27 19.60 -6.21
N LEU A 149 2.71 18.59 -6.97
CA LEU A 149 1.94 18.09 -8.11
C LEU A 149 0.57 17.55 -7.68
N GLY A 150 0.52 16.76 -6.60
CA GLY A 150 -0.74 16.25 -6.07
C GLY A 150 -1.66 17.38 -5.55
N ILE A 151 -1.07 18.43 -4.95
CA ILE A 151 -1.78 19.64 -4.51
C ILE A 151 -2.39 20.36 -5.72
N ASP A 152 -1.59 20.63 -6.75
CA ASP A 152 -2.02 21.36 -7.95
C ASP A 152 -3.15 20.63 -8.68
N VAL A 153 -3.03 19.30 -8.82
CA VAL A 153 -4.09 18.48 -9.42
C VAL A 153 -5.35 18.51 -8.56
N TYR A 154 -5.25 18.40 -7.24
CA TYR A 154 -6.43 18.51 -6.37
C TYR A 154 -7.11 19.89 -6.50
N GLU A 155 -6.34 20.97 -6.45
CA GLU A 155 -6.85 22.35 -6.51
C GLU A 155 -7.48 22.65 -7.87
N TYR A 156 -6.97 22.08 -8.96
CA TYR A 156 -7.58 22.19 -10.28
C TYR A 156 -9.01 21.62 -10.30
N TYR A 157 -9.25 20.45 -9.68
CA TYR A 157 -10.56 19.79 -9.69
C TYR A 157 -11.53 20.31 -8.63
N TYR A 158 -11.03 20.68 -7.45
CA TYR A 158 -11.85 20.98 -6.28
C TYR A 158 -11.75 22.42 -5.78
N GLY A 159 -10.97 23.24 -6.48
CA GLY A 159 -10.64 24.60 -6.08
C GLY A 159 -9.64 24.66 -4.93
N LYS A 160 -8.83 25.72 -4.92
CA LYS A 160 -7.99 26.09 -3.77
C LYS A 160 -8.88 26.52 -2.61
N LYS A 161 -8.71 25.89 -1.44
CA LYS A 161 -9.49 26.18 -0.24
C LYS A 161 -8.71 25.93 1.04
N THR A 162 -9.03 26.70 2.08
CA THR A 162 -8.56 26.44 3.43
C THR A 162 -9.23 25.17 3.97
N ILE A 163 -8.44 24.23 4.46
CA ILE A 163 -8.96 22.96 4.98
C ILE A 163 -9.01 22.99 6.51
N THR A 164 -10.18 22.71 7.05
CA THR A 164 -10.36 22.41 8.46
C THR A 164 -10.67 20.92 8.62
N LEU A 165 -9.82 20.19 9.36
CA LEU A 165 -9.98 18.76 9.59
C LEU A 165 -11.15 18.48 10.55
N SER A 166 -12.28 18.02 10.01
CA SER A 166 -13.50 17.73 10.75
C SER A 166 -13.92 16.27 10.58
N PRO A 167 -14.89 15.75 11.38
CA PRO A 167 -15.45 14.42 11.16
C PRO A 167 -16.10 14.22 9.78
N LYS A 168 -16.45 15.31 9.08
CA LYS A 168 -17.03 15.27 7.73
C LYS A 168 -15.98 15.29 6.61
N THR A 169 -14.69 15.38 6.95
CA THR A 169 -13.61 15.37 5.96
C THR A 169 -13.64 14.04 5.21
N GLY A 170 -13.78 14.09 3.88
CA GLY A 170 -13.70 12.91 3.02
C GLY A 170 -12.26 12.48 2.73
N LEU A 171 -12.08 11.25 2.26
CA LEU A 171 -10.76 10.65 1.99
C LEU A 171 -9.86 11.48 1.05
N LEU A 172 -10.41 12.03 -0.04
CA LEU A 172 -9.63 12.88 -0.96
C LEU A 172 -9.16 14.18 -0.29
N THR A 173 -10.03 14.82 0.49
CA THR A 173 -9.66 16.04 1.24
C THR A 173 -8.63 15.73 2.32
N LEU A 174 -8.71 14.56 2.95
CA LEU A 174 -7.68 14.09 3.88
C LEU A 174 -6.33 13.91 3.15
N MET A 175 -6.30 13.25 2.00
CA MET A 175 -5.07 13.09 1.21
C MET A 175 -4.46 14.43 0.79
N TYR A 176 -5.28 15.38 0.34
CA TYR A 176 -4.83 16.74 0.05
C TYR A 176 -4.21 17.43 1.29
N ALA A 177 -4.83 17.30 2.47
CA ALA A 177 -4.27 17.84 3.71
C ALA A 177 -2.94 17.16 4.10
N ILE A 178 -2.80 15.86 3.85
CA ILE A 178 -1.55 15.12 4.07
C ILE A 178 -0.44 15.64 3.15
N LEU A 179 -0.72 15.82 1.84
CA LEU A 179 0.25 16.40 0.91
C LEU A 179 0.67 17.81 1.32
N ARG A 180 -0.27 18.67 1.76
CA ARG A 180 0.04 20.00 2.28
C ARG A 180 0.83 19.99 3.58
N HIS A 181 0.65 18.98 4.42
CA HIS A 181 1.52 18.80 5.59
C HIS A 181 2.96 18.53 5.18
N TYR A 182 3.21 17.60 4.26
CA TYR A 182 4.57 17.30 3.82
C TYR A 182 5.20 18.44 3.02
N GLN A 183 4.41 19.16 2.21
CA GLN A 183 4.90 20.29 1.42
C GLN A 183 5.15 21.56 2.25
N TYR A 184 4.26 21.88 3.21
CA TYR A 184 4.23 23.20 3.87
C TYR A 184 4.21 23.15 5.40
N GLY A 185 4.08 21.98 6.03
CA GLY A 185 4.00 21.85 7.49
C GLY A 185 2.68 22.32 8.11
N GLU A 186 1.62 22.54 7.33
CA GLU A 186 0.40 23.22 7.77
C GLU A 186 -0.46 22.45 8.79
N PHE A 187 -0.31 21.13 8.87
CA PHE A 187 -1.09 20.29 9.76
C PHE A 187 -0.19 19.58 10.76
N ASN A 188 -0.73 19.24 11.92
CA ASN A 188 -0.05 18.37 12.87
C ASN A 188 -0.24 16.89 12.52
N LYS A 189 0.84 16.10 12.54
CA LYS A 189 0.82 14.64 12.25
C LYS A 189 -0.19 13.87 13.10
N LYS A 190 -0.29 14.15 14.41
CA LYS A 190 -1.25 13.47 15.31
C LYS A 190 -2.70 13.75 14.92
N SER A 191 -3.00 15.00 14.53
CA SER A 191 -4.34 15.37 14.04
C SER A 191 -4.69 14.67 12.72
N LEU A 192 -3.73 14.58 11.78
CA LEU A 192 -3.91 13.86 10.52
C LEU A 192 -4.12 12.36 10.77
N ASN A 193 -3.25 11.72 11.57
CA ASN A 193 -3.37 10.31 11.92
C ASN A 193 -4.73 10.00 12.56
N ARG A 194 -5.18 10.82 13.52
CA ARG A 194 -6.52 10.65 14.13
C ARG A 194 -7.63 10.64 13.07
N ARG A 195 -7.55 11.51 12.05
CA ARG A 195 -8.52 11.53 10.95
C ARG A 195 -8.35 10.36 10.00
N CYS A 196 -7.12 9.97 9.67
CA CYS A 196 -6.83 8.73 8.93
C CYS A 196 -7.55 7.55 9.58
N ARG A 197 -7.35 7.32 10.88
CA ARG A 197 -7.99 6.22 11.61
C ARG A 197 -9.52 6.22 11.48
N GLN A 198 -10.16 7.40 11.59
CA GLN A 198 -11.61 7.53 11.51
C GLN A 198 -12.18 7.25 10.11
N ILE A 199 -11.46 7.68 9.06
CA ILE A 199 -11.92 7.59 7.67
C ILE A 199 -11.53 6.24 7.07
N ILE A 200 -10.27 5.84 7.23
CA ILE A 200 -9.68 4.64 6.64
C ILE A 200 -10.20 3.37 7.32
N GLY A 201 -10.51 3.40 8.62
CA GLY A 201 -10.97 2.21 9.34
C GLY A 201 -12.23 1.55 8.73
N LYS A 202 -13.15 2.33 8.16
CA LYS A 202 -14.34 1.80 7.46
C LYS A 202 -13.98 1.13 6.13
N GLU A 203 -13.07 1.75 5.37
CA GLU A 203 -12.60 1.22 4.08
C GLU A 203 -11.75 -0.04 4.28
N LEU A 204 -10.92 -0.10 5.33
CA LEU A 204 -10.09 -1.26 5.65
C LEU A 204 -10.93 -2.49 5.99
N LYS A 205 -12.00 -2.35 6.80
CA LYS A 205 -12.93 -3.46 7.08
C LYS A 205 -13.54 -4.01 5.78
N TYR A 206 -13.92 -3.12 4.86
CA TYR A 206 -14.45 -3.51 3.55
C TYR A 206 -13.39 -4.27 2.72
N VAL A 207 -12.19 -3.70 2.59
CA VAL A 207 -11.10 -4.26 1.77
C VAL A 207 -10.63 -5.63 2.32
N TYR A 208 -10.51 -5.77 3.64
CA TYR A 208 -10.20 -7.05 4.29
C TYR A 208 -11.27 -8.11 4.02
N SER A 209 -12.56 -7.78 4.16
CA SER A 209 -13.66 -8.70 3.84
C SER A 209 -13.70 -9.15 2.37
N LYS A 210 -12.98 -8.44 1.49
CA LYS A 210 -12.86 -8.75 0.05
C LYS A 210 -11.56 -9.46 -0.31
N GLY A 211 -10.66 -9.73 0.64
CA GLY A 211 -9.37 -10.38 0.39
C GLY A 211 -8.46 -9.54 -0.53
N ARG A 212 -8.41 -8.22 -0.32
CA ARG A 212 -7.59 -7.29 -1.12
C ARG A 212 -6.56 -6.57 -0.25
N PRO A 213 -5.62 -7.28 0.39
CA PRO A 213 -4.69 -6.67 1.33
C PRO A 213 -3.79 -5.59 0.69
N ASP A 214 -3.50 -5.67 -0.61
CA ASP A 214 -2.67 -4.71 -1.34
C ASP A 214 -3.26 -3.30 -1.32
N ASP A 215 -4.56 -3.18 -1.60
CA ASP A 215 -5.28 -1.91 -1.50
C ASP A 215 -5.23 -1.34 -0.07
N ALA A 216 -5.29 -2.20 0.95
CA ALA A 216 -5.26 -1.80 2.36
C ALA A 216 -3.85 -1.37 2.82
N VAL A 217 -2.82 -2.08 2.39
CA VAL A 217 -1.43 -1.88 2.85
C VAL A 217 -0.93 -0.48 2.55
N TYR A 218 -1.21 0.07 1.37
CA TYR A 218 -0.77 1.44 1.06
C TYR A 218 -1.48 2.49 1.91
N TRP A 219 -2.74 2.27 2.31
CA TRP A 219 -3.41 3.16 3.27
C TRP A 219 -2.83 3.06 4.68
N LEU A 220 -2.54 1.83 5.13
CA LEU A 220 -1.88 1.59 6.41
C LEU A 220 -0.50 2.25 6.43
N LYS A 221 0.25 2.17 5.33
CA LYS A 221 1.55 2.81 5.16
C LYS A 221 1.47 4.33 5.26
N VAL A 222 0.50 4.97 4.59
CA VAL A 222 0.24 6.42 4.76
C VAL A 222 -0.03 6.77 6.22
N MET A 223 -0.87 5.98 6.90
CA MET A 223 -1.20 6.23 8.31
C MET A 223 0.00 6.03 9.24
N CYS A 224 0.82 5.01 9.02
CA CYS A 224 2.01 4.73 9.82
C CYS A 224 3.06 5.83 9.62
N GLY A 225 3.23 6.39 8.41
CA GLY A 225 4.13 7.53 8.18
C GLY A 225 3.72 8.83 8.91
N LEU A 226 2.47 8.92 9.37
CA LEU A 226 1.98 10.01 10.21
C LEU A 226 2.18 9.76 11.72
N ARG A 227 2.83 8.65 12.11
CA ARG A 227 3.21 8.34 13.49
C ARG A 227 4.68 8.71 13.71
N ASP A 228 5.06 8.85 14.97
CA ASP A 228 6.44 9.14 15.37
C ASP A 228 7.29 7.87 15.48
N LYS A 229 6.66 6.68 15.46
CA LYS A 229 7.31 5.36 15.45
C LYS A 229 7.61 4.94 14.02
N ASP A 230 8.78 4.37 13.79
CA ASP A 230 9.10 3.64 12.56
C ASP A 230 8.48 2.24 12.59
N TYR A 231 7.91 1.84 11.45
CA TYR A 231 7.23 0.55 11.30
C TYR A 231 7.98 -0.28 10.25
N THR A 232 8.26 -1.54 10.58
CA THR A 232 8.62 -2.54 9.58
C THR A 232 7.44 -2.82 8.64
N PRO A 233 7.66 -3.36 7.43
CA PRO A 233 6.58 -3.70 6.52
C PRO A 233 5.52 -4.64 7.13
N GLU A 234 5.96 -5.60 7.94
CA GLU A 234 5.07 -6.51 8.67
C GLU A 234 4.21 -5.75 9.68
N GLU A 235 4.79 -4.86 10.49
CA GLU A 235 4.03 -4.06 11.44
C GLU A 235 3.06 -3.09 10.74
N VAL A 236 3.40 -2.57 9.56
CA VAL A 236 2.45 -1.78 8.76
C VAL A 236 1.23 -2.62 8.38
N VAL A 237 1.43 -3.85 7.90
CA VAL A 237 0.32 -4.76 7.55
C VAL A 237 -0.50 -5.10 8.80
N LEU A 238 0.15 -5.47 9.88
CA LEU A 238 -0.49 -5.83 11.15
C LEU A 238 -1.25 -4.68 11.81
N THR A 239 -0.97 -3.43 11.43
CA THR A 239 -1.70 -2.25 11.92
C THR A 239 -3.19 -2.30 11.55
N PHE A 240 -3.56 -3.12 10.56
CA PHE A 240 -4.96 -3.44 10.28
C PHE A 240 -5.75 -3.92 11.52
N TYR A 241 -5.12 -4.68 12.41
CA TYR A 241 -5.78 -5.25 13.58
C TYR A 241 -6.23 -4.20 14.62
N GLU A 242 -5.71 -2.97 14.56
CA GLU A 242 -6.19 -1.85 15.39
C GLU A 242 -7.65 -1.43 15.07
N PHE A 243 -8.20 -1.92 13.95
CA PHE A 243 -9.55 -1.62 13.49
C PHE A 243 -10.57 -2.71 13.77
N LEU A 244 -10.13 -3.89 14.20
CA LEU A 244 -10.99 -5.00 14.57
C LEU A 244 -11.33 -4.95 16.06
N GLU A 245 -12.46 -5.53 16.44
CA GLU A 245 -12.77 -5.85 17.83
C GLU A 245 -11.92 -7.07 18.27
N ASP A 246 -11.55 -7.16 19.55
CA ASP A 246 -10.58 -8.18 20.01
C ASP A 246 -11.06 -9.63 19.81
N ASP A 247 -12.37 -9.87 19.77
CA ASP A 247 -12.97 -11.17 19.47
C ASP A 247 -12.94 -11.54 17.98
N GLU A 248 -12.74 -10.55 17.10
CA GLU A 248 -12.50 -10.75 15.66
C GLU A 248 -11.03 -11.12 15.34
N ILE A 249 -10.11 -10.95 16.30
CA ILE A 249 -8.67 -11.20 16.11
C ILE A 249 -8.33 -12.65 16.50
N PRO A 250 -7.72 -13.45 15.59
CA PRO A 250 -7.24 -14.79 15.92
C PRO A 250 -6.21 -14.79 17.06
N ASP A 251 -6.21 -15.83 17.89
CA ASP A 251 -5.35 -15.87 19.08
C ASP A 251 -3.86 -15.89 18.73
N GLU A 252 -3.47 -16.56 17.65
CA GLU A 252 -2.09 -16.56 17.16
C GLU A 252 -1.62 -15.16 16.78
N ILE A 253 -2.54 -14.35 16.23
CA ILE A 253 -2.27 -12.95 15.88
C ILE A 253 -2.17 -12.08 17.13
N LYS A 254 -3.01 -12.30 18.15
CA LYS A 254 -2.88 -11.56 19.43
C LYS A 254 -1.51 -11.77 20.06
N VAL A 255 -1.00 -13.01 20.03
CA VAL A 255 0.36 -13.32 20.50
C VAL A 255 1.39 -12.54 19.68
N LEU A 256 1.30 -12.60 18.35
CA LEU A 256 2.22 -11.89 17.46
C LEU A 256 2.19 -10.36 17.69
N LEU A 257 1.01 -9.75 17.78
CA LEU A 257 0.87 -8.31 18.04
C LEU A 257 1.58 -7.92 19.34
N LYS A 258 1.40 -8.71 20.40
CA LYS A 258 2.07 -8.49 21.69
C LYS A 258 3.60 -8.61 21.57
N GLU A 259 4.10 -9.63 20.87
CA GLU A 259 5.54 -9.81 20.63
C GLU A 259 6.16 -8.63 19.86
N ARG A 260 5.39 -8.00 18.97
CA ARG A 260 5.81 -6.81 18.21
C ARG A 260 5.52 -5.48 18.92
N GLY A 261 5.01 -5.51 20.16
CA GLY A 261 4.65 -4.31 20.90
C GLY A 261 3.57 -3.47 20.20
N MET A 262 2.69 -4.12 19.44
CA MET A 262 1.57 -3.51 18.75
C MET A 262 0.32 -3.56 19.63
N LEU A 263 -0.51 -2.53 19.53
CA LEU A 263 -1.70 -2.36 20.37
C LEU A 263 -2.94 -2.85 19.63
N THR A 264 -3.85 -3.54 20.34
CA THR A 264 -5.19 -3.80 19.80
C THR A 264 -6.07 -2.56 19.94
N ARG A 265 -7.30 -2.64 19.40
CA ARG A 265 -8.30 -1.59 19.59
C ARG A 265 -8.60 -1.34 21.08
N THR A 266 -8.75 -2.39 21.88
CA THR A 266 -8.99 -2.28 23.33
C THR A 266 -7.82 -1.60 24.04
N ASP A 267 -6.59 -1.96 23.70
CA ASP A 267 -5.41 -1.32 24.28
C ASP A 267 -5.38 0.19 24.00
N LEU A 268 -5.71 0.58 22.77
CA LEU A 268 -5.76 1.98 22.36
C LEU A 268 -6.84 2.76 23.12
N ILE A 269 -8.01 2.15 23.37
CA ILE A 269 -9.09 2.75 24.19
C ILE A 269 -8.62 2.89 25.63
N ASN A 270 -8.06 1.84 26.23
CA ASN A 270 -7.61 1.83 27.61
C ASN A 270 -6.51 2.87 27.87
N GLN A 271 -5.64 3.09 26.88
CA GLN A 271 -4.58 4.10 26.92
C GLN A 271 -5.04 5.51 26.51
N LYS A 272 -6.32 5.70 26.16
CA LYS A 272 -6.90 6.97 25.69
C LYS A 272 -6.18 7.54 24.46
N LEU A 273 -5.69 6.65 23.59
CA LEU A 273 -5.03 7.00 22.34
C LEU A 273 -6.04 7.18 21.18
N ILE A 274 -7.26 6.67 21.35
CA ILE A 274 -8.40 6.84 20.44
C ILE A 274 -9.69 7.17 21.18
#